data_AF-A0A3N5QS06-F1
#
_entry.id   AF-A0A3N5QS06-F1
#
_cell.length_a   1.000
_cell.length_b   1.000
_cell.length_c   1.000
_cell.angle_alpha   90.00
_cell.angle_beta   90.00
_cell.angle_gamma   90.00
#
_symmetry.space_group_name_H-M   'P 1'
#
loop_
_entity.id
_entity.type
_entity.pdbx_description
1 polymer ?
#
loop_
_entity_poly.entity_id
_entity_poly.type
_entity_poly.pdbx_seq_one_letter_code
_entity_poly.pdbx_strand_id
1 'polypeptide(L)'
;MLIDPKTLPEDIASLKQTIVGMVSARAELEQKYRSQIDYLQERIRLLQKELFGRKTEKYPLPEDAKQLKLFNEAEVLCPDAEDEEAAQTMEIPAHTRKKPKRKPLPKDLPRVEVIHDICEEEKVCACGTPLCRIGQEESEKLDIVPAKIG
;
A
#
# COMPACT_ATOMS: atom_id res chain seq x y z
N MET A 1 17.43 26.70 29.42
CA MET A 1 18.01 28.01 29.80
C MET A 1 18.32 27.96 31.28
N LEU A 2 19.57 28.18 31.66
CA LEU A 2 19.96 28.32 33.05
C LEU A 2 19.83 29.81 33.38
N ILE A 3 18.96 30.14 34.34
CA ILE A 3 18.77 31.51 34.80
C ILE A 3 19.68 31.69 36.02
N ASP A 4 20.58 32.66 35.97
CA ASP A 4 21.46 32.97 37.09
C ASP A 4 20.67 33.66 38.21
N PRO A 5 20.71 33.16 39.46
CA PRO A 5 19.91 33.72 40.55
C PRO A 5 20.31 35.15 40.94
N LYS A 6 21.52 35.59 40.56
CA LYS A 6 22.05 36.92 40.88
C LYS A 6 21.55 38.03 39.95
N THR A 7 20.90 37.69 38.83
CA THR A 7 20.36 38.65 37.86
C THR A 7 18.85 38.86 38.01
N LEU A 8 18.24 38.24 39.03
CA LEU A 8 16.81 38.40 39.30
C LEU A 8 16.51 39.74 39.99
N PRO A 9 15.34 40.34 39.71
CA PRO A 9 14.85 41.48 40.48
C PRO A 9 14.71 41.13 41.96
N GLU A 10 15.09 42.03 42.86
CA GLU A 10 14.91 41.85 44.31
C GLU A 10 13.50 42.24 44.79
N ASP A 11 12.73 42.95 43.95
CA ASP A 11 11.37 43.36 44.26
C ASP A 11 10.36 42.20 44.08
N ILE A 12 9.54 41.98 45.10
CA ILE A 12 8.55 40.90 45.16
C ILE A 12 7.50 41.04 44.05
N ALA A 13 7.06 42.25 43.74
CA ALA A 13 6.04 42.46 42.71
C ALA A 13 6.59 42.10 41.31
N SER A 14 7.82 42.52 41.03
CA SER A 14 8.56 42.18 39.81
C SER A 14 8.81 40.68 39.67
N LEU A 15 9.20 39.99 40.76
CA LEU A 15 9.35 38.53 40.77
C LEU A 15 8.04 37.77 40.51
N LYS A 16 6.92 38.24 41.06
CA LYS A 16 5.61 37.63 40.79
C LYS A 16 5.23 37.76 39.31
N GLN A 17 5.50 38.90 38.69
CA GLN A 17 5.24 39.12 37.27
C GLN A 17 6.10 38.23 36.37
N THR A 18 7.40 38.06 36.69
CA THR A 18 8.27 37.17 35.91
C THR A 18 7.84 35.71 36.02
N ILE A 19 7.44 35.24 37.22
CA ILE A 19 6.91 33.89 37.40
C ILE A 19 5.65 33.67 36.57
N VAL A 20 4.70 34.61 36.60
CA VAL A 20 3.46 34.52 35.81
C VAL A 20 3.78 34.47 34.31
N GLY A 21 4.68 35.32 33.82
CA GLY A 21 5.12 35.31 32.42
C GLY A 21 5.84 34.03 32.01
N MET A 22 6.65 33.44 32.89
CA MET A 22 7.30 32.15 32.64
C MET A 22 6.29 31.01 32.59
N VAL A 23 5.30 31.00 33.49
CA VAL A 23 4.24 29.98 33.51
C VAL A 23 3.36 30.07 32.27
N SER A 24 2.98 31.28 31.84
CA SER A 24 2.20 31.45 30.62
C SER A 24 2.98 31.03 29.37
N ALA A 25 4.24 31.45 29.24
CA ALA A 25 5.10 31.07 28.13
C ALA A 25 5.33 29.55 28.08
N ARG A 26 5.48 28.91 29.24
CA ARG A 26 5.60 27.46 29.33
C ARG A 26 4.30 26.75 28.92
N ALA A 27 3.14 27.25 29.34
CA ALA A 27 1.85 26.68 28.96
C ALA A 27 1.62 26.75 27.44
N GLU A 28 1.95 27.89 26.82
CA GLU A 28 1.88 28.04 25.35
C GLU A 28 2.82 27.08 24.63
N LEU A 29 4.05 26.91 25.14
CA LEU A 29 5.03 26.01 24.56
C LEU A 29 4.60 24.53 24.71
N GLU A 30 4.07 24.15 25.86
CA GLU A 30 3.50 22.83 26.09
C GLU A 30 2.33 22.55 25.15
N GLN A 31 1.46 23.53 24.90
CA GLN A 31 0.36 23.39 23.94
C GLN A 31 0.89 23.19 22.51
N LYS A 32 1.92 23.93 22.10
CA LYS A 32 2.57 23.76 20.78
C LYS A 32 3.21 22.37 20.63
N TYR A 33 3.87 21.87 21.67
CA TYR A 33 4.45 20.53 21.62
C TYR A 33 3.38 19.44 21.61
N ARG A 34 2.29 19.59 22.37
CA ARG A 34 1.16 18.65 22.32
C ARG A 34 0.57 18.56 20.91
N SER A 35 0.29 19.70 20.28
CA SER A 35 -0.27 19.69 18.92
C SER A 35 0.69 19.07 17.89
N GLN A 36 2.00 19.30 18.03
CA GLN A 36 3.01 18.65 17.18
C GLN A 36 3.07 17.14 17.41
N ILE A 37 3.01 16.69 18.67
CA ILE A 37 2.99 15.27 19.02
C ILE A 37 1.75 14.61 18.41
N ASP A 38 0.56 15.20 18.58
CA ASP A 38 -0.69 14.66 18.04
C ASP A 38 -0.62 14.54 16.50
N TYR A 39 -0.12 15.58 15.83
CA TYR A 39 0.07 15.56 14.38
C TYR A 39 1.04 14.47 13.92
N LEU A 40 2.18 14.30 14.61
CA LEU A 40 3.17 13.29 14.28
C LEU A 40 2.65 11.88 14.54
N GLN A 41 1.94 11.67 15.66
CA GLN A 41 1.31 10.40 15.99
C GLN A 41 0.31 10.00 14.91
N GLU A 42 -0.52 10.93 14.45
CA GLU A 42 -1.52 10.64 13.42
C GLU A 42 -0.87 10.32 12.07
N ARG A 43 0.22 11.03 11.73
CA ARG A 43 1.01 10.71 10.54
C ARG A 43 1.67 9.33 10.61
N ILE A 44 2.21 8.96 11.78
CA ILE A 44 2.75 7.61 12.01
C ILE A 44 1.65 6.57 11.89
N ARG A 45 0.48 6.80 12.48
CA ARG A 45 -0.69 5.90 12.40
C ARG A 45 -1.10 5.63 10.96
N LEU A 46 -1.17 6.68 10.14
CA LEU A 46 -1.48 6.55 8.70
C LEU A 46 -0.43 5.73 7.96
N LEU A 47 0.86 6.02 8.16
CA LEU A 47 1.95 5.26 7.53
C LEU A 47 1.96 3.79 7.96
N GLN A 48 1.73 3.51 9.24
CA GLN A 48 1.61 2.14 9.74
C GLN A 48 0.43 1.42 9.09
N LYS A 49 -0.72 2.09 8.94
CA LYS A 49 -1.88 1.53 8.23
C LYS A 49 -1.57 1.25 6.76
N GLU A 50 -0.85 2.12 6.07
CA GLU A 50 -0.47 1.87 4.66
C GLU A 50 0.52 0.70 4.51
N LEU A 51 1.51 0.61 5.40
CA LEU A 51 2.56 -0.40 5.35
C LEU A 51 2.09 -1.78 5.82
N PHE A 52 1.29 -1.82 6.89
CA PHE A 52 0.87 -3.06 7.55
C PHE A 52 -0.61 -3.40 7.33
N GLY A 53 -1.47 -2.43 7.07
CA GLY A 53 -2.90 -2.67 6.80
C GLY A 53 -3.15 -3.42 5.49
N ARG A 54 -2.22 -3.35 4.52
CA ARG A 54 -2.24 -4.21 3.32
C ARG A 54 -1.85 -5.67 3.61
N LYS A 55 -1.20 -5.96 4.74
CA LYS A 55 -0.76 -7.31 5.12
C LYS A 55 -1.81 -8.05 5.96
N THR A 56 -2.73 -7.31 6.56
CA THR A 56 -3.87 -7.87 7.29
C THR A 56 -5.06 -8.01 6.35
N GLU A 57 -5.18 -9.12 5.62
CA GLU A 57 -6.44 -9.50 4.95
C GLU A 57 -7.57 -9.74 5.97
N LYS A 58 -7.24 -9.84 7.26
CA LYS A 58 -8.18 -9.82 8.38
C LYS A 58 -8.72 -8.40 8.58
N TYR A 59 -9.78 -8.04 7.86
CA TYR A 59 -10.61 -6.90 8.24
C TYR A 59 -11.33 -7.25 9.55
N PRO A 60 -11.12 -6.51 10.66
CA PRO A 60 -12.06 -6.58 11.77
C PRO A 60 -13.38 -6.02 11.23
N LEU A 61 -14.31 -6.91 10.91
CA LEU A 61 -15.63 -6.54 10.42
C LEU A 61 -16.29 -5.67 11.48
N PRO A 62 -16.67 -4.43 11.19
CA PRO A 62 -17.64 -3.72 12.01
C PRO A 62 -18.87 -4.63 12.16
N GLU A 63 -19.49 -4.70 13.33
CA GLU A 63 -20.72 -5.48 13.58
C GLU A 63 -21.79 -5.27 12.48
N ASP A 64 -21.83 -4.05 11.93
CA ASP A 64 -22.75 -3.62 10.86
C ASP A 64 -22.33 -3.96 9.42
N ALA A 65 -21.14 -4.54 9.19
CA ALA A 65 -20.67 -4.93 7.86
C ALA A 65 -21.30 -6.25 7.37
N LYS A 66 -22.64 -6.32 7.41
CA LYS A 66 -23.43 -7.47 6.94
C LYS A 66 -23.12 -7.85 5.49
N GLN A 67 -22.74 -6.88 4.65
CA GLN A 67 -22.47 -7.11 3.24
C GLN A 67 -21.15 -7.86 3.00
N LEU A 68 -20.11 -7.67 3.83
CA LEU A 68 -18.87 -8.44 3.68
C LEU A 68 -19.02 -9.89 4.16
N LYS A 69 -19.95 -10.16 5.09
CA LYS A 69 -20.25 -11.53 5.57
C LYS A 69 -20.88 -12.42 4.48
N LEU A 70 -21.46 -11.84 3.42
CA LEU A 70 -22.13 -12.59 2.33
C LEU A 70 -21.18 -13.46 1.51
N PHE A 71 -19.88 -13.15 1.46
CA PHE A 71 -18.90 -13.88 0.66
C PHE A 71 -17.92 -14.70 1.52
N ASN A 72 -18.14 -14.75 2.83
CA ASN A 72 -17.22 -15.36 3.78
C ASN A 72 -17.70 -16.74 4.29
N GLU A 73 -18.49 -17.45 3.48
CA GLU A 73 -19.07 -18.75 3.84
C GLU A 73 -18.00 -19.79 4.19
N ALA A 74 -16.85 -19.76 3.53
CA ALA A 74 -15.75 -20.69 3.79
C ALA A 74 -15.14 -20.52 5.19
N GLU A 75 -15.01 -19.29 5.70
CA GLU A 75 -14.50 -19.02 7.05
C GLU A 75 -15.54 -19.33 8.13
N VAL A 76 -16.83 -19.11 7.84
CA VAL A 76 -17.93 -19.45 8.78
C VAL A 76 -18.14 -20.96 8.90
N LEU A 77 -17.93 -21.70 7.80
CA LEU A 77 -18.10 -23.15 7.75
C LEU A 77 -16.84 -23.92 8.16
N CYS A 78 -15.68 -23.27 8.18
CA CYS A 78 -14.51 -23.81 8.85
C CYS A 78 -14.75 -23.68 10.36
N PRO A 79 -14.85 -24.79 11.11
CA PRO A 79 -14.71 -24.68 12.55
C PRO A 79 -13.37 -24.00 12.83
N ASP A 80 -13.35 -23.01 13.72
CA ASP A 80 -12.09 -22.50 14.26
C ASP A 80 -11.30 -23.71 14.73
N ALA A 81 -10.31 -24.10 13.93
CA ALA A 81 -9.27 -24.99 14.41
C ALA A 81 -8.56 -24.16 15.45
N GLU A 82 -9.05 -24.23 16.69
CA GLU A 82 -8.29 -23.88 17.87
C GLU A 82 -6.88 -24.43 17.63
N ASP A 83 -5.89 -23.54 17.69
CA ASP A 83 -4.47 -23.80 17.46
C ASP A 83 -3.94 -24.85 18.48
N GLU A 84 -4.39 -26.09 18.38
CA GLU A 84 -3.90 -27.28 19.07
C GLU A 84 -3.43 -28.34 18.07
N GLU A 85 -3.13 -27.95 16.83
CA GLU A 85 -2.23 -28.75 16.02
C GLU A 85 -0.80 -28.44 16.47
N ALA A 86 -0.37 -29.15 17.52
CA ALA A 86 1.04 -29.44 17.73
C ALA A 86 1.63 -29.77 16.36
N ALA A 87 2.44 -28.85 15.84
CA ALA A 87 2.91 -28.86 14.47
C ALA A 87 3.59 -30.20 14.17
N GLN A 88 2.82 -31.14 13.60
CA GLN A 88 3.35 -32.35 13.02
C GLN A 88 4.01 -31.91 11.73
N THR A 89 5.27 -31.50 11.83
CA THR A 89 6.10 -31.18 10.69
C THR A 89 6.27 -32.46 9.88
N MET A 90 5.48 -32.60 8.82
CA MET A 90 5.73 -33.61 7.80
C MET A 90 6.85 -33.11 6.89
N GLU A 91 7.92 -33.89 6.77
CA GLU A 91 8.99 -33.61 5.81
C GLU A 91 8.47 -33.83 4.39
N ILE A 92 8.10 -32.75 3.72
CA ILE A 92 7.71 -32.79 2.30
C ILE A 92 8.99 -32.80 1.46
N PRO A 93 9.18 -33.78 0.56
CA PRO A 93 10.35 -33.80 -0.31
C PRO A 93 10.39 -32.55 -1.18
N ALA A 94 11.58 -31.96 -1.31
CA ALA A 94 11.81 -30.77 -2.12
C ALA A 94 11.43 -31.05 -3.59
N HIS A 95 10.32 -30.48 -4.03
CA HIS A 95 9.89 -30.54 -5.42
C HIS A 95 10.53 -29.37 -6.18
N THR A 96 11.17 -29.66 -7.32
CA THR A 96 11.65 -28.62 -8.22
C THR A 96 10.47 -28.05 -8.99
N ARG A 97 9.99 -26.89 -8.53
CA ARG A 97 8.92 -26.16 -9.21
C ARG A 97 9.48 -25.60 -10.52
N LYS A 98 9.09 -26.18 -11.66
CA LYS A 98 9.40 -25.58 -12.97
C LYS A 98 8.80 -24.17 -12.97
N LYS A 99 9.60 -23.17 -13.37
CA LYS A 99 9.10 -21.81 -13.57
C LYS A 99 7.84 -21.89 -14.44
N PRO A 100 6.70 -21.34 -14.01
CA PRO A 100 5.48 -21.37 -14.81
C PRO A 100 5.77 -20.60 -16.10
N LYS A 101 5.96 -21.33 -17.20
CA LYS A 101 5.97 -20.76 -18.54
C LYS A 101 4.53 -20.65 -19.00
N ARG A 102 4.16 -19.49 -19.54
CA ARG A 102 2.86 -19.34 -20.23
C ARG A 102 2.84 -20.35 -21.37
N LYS A 103 1.83 -21.23 -21.38
CA LYS A 103 1.58 -22.10 -22.53
C LYS A 103 0.98 -21.21 -23.64
N PRO A 104 1.40 -21.36 -24.90
CA PRO A 104 0.78 -20.64 -26.02
C PRO A 104 -0.71 -21.02 -26.11
N LEU A 105 -1.52 -20.12 -26.67
CA LEU A 105 -2.95 -20.40 -26.88
C LEU A 105 -3.12 -21.55 -27.89
N PRO A 106 -4.16 -22.40 -27.74
CA PRO A 106 -4.48 -23.45 -28.71
C PRO A 106 -4.55 -22.92 -30.15
N LYS A 107 -4.09 -23.73 -31.12
CA LYS A 107 -4.11 -23.37 -32.54
C LYS A 107 -5.50 -23.34 -33.15
N ASP A 108 -6.45 -24.04 -32.53
CA ASP A 108 -7.82 -24.19 -33.03
C ASP A 108 -8.71 -22.98 -32.72
N LEU A 109 -8.23 -22.04 -31.89
CA LEU A 109 -8.94 -20.79 -31.63
C LEU A 109 -8.80 -19.84 -32.82
N PRO A 110 -9.87 -19.11 -33.20
CA PRO A 110 -9.78 -18.10 -34.23
C PRO A 110 -8.80 -17.01 -33.79
N ARG A 111 -7.86 -16.66 -34.68
CA ARG A 111 -6.83 -15.64 -34.44
C ARG A 111 -7.14 -14.41 -35.27
N VAL A 112 -6.98 -13.23 -34.67
CA VAL A 112 -7.06 -11.93 -35.35
C VAL A 112 -5.71 -11.25 -35.16
N GLU A 113 -5.02 -10.98 -36.26
CA GLU A 113 -3.72 -10.28 -36.25
C GLU A 113 -3.94 -8.77 -36.27
N VAL A 114 -3.38 -8.08 -35.27
CA VAL A 114 -3.35 -6.61 -35.22
C VAL A 114 -1.90 -6.16 -35.25
N ILE A 115 -1.50 -5.58 -36.38
CA ILE A 115 -0.14 -5.08 -36.58
C ILE A 115 -0.09 -3.62 -36.10
N HIS A 116 0.70 -3.37 -35.06
CA HIS A 116 1.01 -2.02 -34.61
C HIS A 116 2.34 -1.60 -35.23
N ASP A 117 2.27 -0.78 -36.27
CA ASP A 117 3.43 -0.20 -36.96
C ASP A 117 3.27 1.33 -37.04
N ILE A 118 4.38 2.03 -37.27
CA ILE A 118 4.37 3.48 -37.50
C ILE A 118 3.75 3.82 -38.86
N CYS A 119 3.29 5.05 -39.04
CA CYS A 119 2.72 5.50 -40.32
C CYS A 119 3.79 5.47 -41.43
N GLU A 120 3.37 5.32 -42.69
CA GLU A 120 4.29 5.28 -43.84
C GLU A 120 5.15 6.55 -43.94
N GLU A 121 4.61 7.71 -43.53
CA GLU A 121 5.35 8.98 -43.51
C GLU A 121 6.52 8.98 -42.52
N GLU A 122 6.39 8.23 -41.42
CA GLU A 122 7.38 8.12 -40.34
C GLU A 122 8.42 7.02 -40.61
N LYS A 123 8.21 6.19 -41.64
CA LYS A 123 9.16 5.14 -42.08
C LYS A 123 10.33 5.69 -42.90
N VAL A 124 10.47 7.01 -43.01
CA VAL A 124 11.59 7.66 -43.70
C VAL A 124 12.49 8.32 -42.67
N CYS A 125 13.76 7.91 -42.62
CA CYS A 125 14.75 8.52 -41.76
C CYS A 125 15.04 9.97 -42.21
N ALA A 126 15.54 10.82 -41.30
CA ALA A 126 15.94 12.19 -41.63
C ALA A 126 16.98 12.29 -42.77
N CYS A 127 17.72 11.21 -43.06
CA CYS A 127 18.64 11.13 -44.18
C CYS A 127 17.99 10.73 -45.53
N GLY A 128 16.67 10.51 -45.57
CA GLY A 128 15.91 10.14 -46.77
C GLY A 128 15.85 8.63 -47.05
N THR A 129 16.54 7.80 -46.27
CA THR A 129 16.54 6.34 -46.42
C THR A 129 15.33 5.71 -45.72
N PRO A 130 14.67 4.69 -46.31
CA PRO A 130 13.60 3.96 -45.63
C PRO A 130 14.15 3.23 -44.39
N LEU A 131 13.41 3.31 -43.29
CA LEU A 131 13.70 2.56 -42.07
C LEU A 131 13.54 1.06 -42.32
N CYS A 132 14.50 0.27 -41.85
CA CYS A 132 14.41 -1.18 -41.86
C CYS A 132 13.78 -1.68 -40.55
N ARG A 133 13.00 -2.77 -40.64
CA ARG A 133 12.43 -3.41 -39.45
C ARG A 133 13.54 -4.13 -38.67
N ILE A 134 13.74 -3.77 -37.40
CA ILE A 134 14.71 -4.41 -36.50
C ILE A 134 13.96 -5.05 -35.34
N GLY A 135 13.82 -6.38 -35.40
CA GLY A 135 13.09 -7.15 -34.41
C GLY A 135 11.57 -6.99 -34.50
N GLN A 136 10.85 -7.93 -33.90
CA GLN A 136 9.39 -7.91 -33.78
C GLN A 136 9.04 -8.54 -32.43
N GLU A 137 8.17 -7.86 -31.67
CA GLU A 137 7.60 -8.41 -30.45
C GLU A 137 6.16 -8.85 -30.75
N GLU A 138 5.86 -10.12 -30.47
CA GLU A 138 4.55 -10.72 -30.69
C GLU A 138 3.91 -11.03 -29.33
N SER A 139 2.64 -10.66 -29.16
CA SER A 139 1.87 -11.00 -27.96
C SER A 139 0.48 -11.53 -28.33
N GLU A 140 0.11 -12.67 -27.74
CA GLU A 140 -1.21 -13.29 -27.92
C GLU A 140 -2.13 -12.92 -26.74
N LYS A 141 -3.39 -12.56 -27.02
CA LYS A 141 -4.42 -12.28 -26.02
C LYS A 141 -5.70 -13.05 -26.36
N LEU A 142 -6.38 -13.59 -25.35
CA LEU A 142 -7.65 -14.28 -25.51
C LEU A 142 -8.80 -13.28 -25.29
N ASP A 143 -9.64 -13.09 -26.30
CA ASP A 143 -10.88 -12.31 -26.19
C ASP A 143 -12.04 -13.26 -25.86
N ILE A 144 -12.71 -13.03 -24.73
CA ILE A 144 -13.77 -13.92 -24.22
C ILE A 144 -15.12 -13.25 -24.48
N VAL A 145 -15.88 -13.79 -25.43
CA VAL A 145 -17.27 -13.37 -25.65
C VAL A 145 -18.15 -14.01 -24.57
N PRO A 146 -18.85 -13.23 -23.73
CA PRO A 146 -19.70 -13.78 -22.69
C PRO A 146 -20.86 -14.59 -23.27
N ALA A 147 -21.25 -15.65 -22.57
CA ALA A 147 -22.42 -16.45 -22.94
C ALA A 147 -23.69 -15.59 -22.90
N LYS A 148 -24.53 -15.69 -23.94
CA LYS A 148 -25.85 -15.06 -23.96
C LYS A 148 -26.86 -16.06 -23.39
N ILE A 149 -27.58 -15.67 -22.34
CA ILE A 149 -28.74 -16.41 -21.84
C ILE A 149 -29.88 -16.13 -22.84
N GLY A 150 -30.38 -17.19 -23.48
CA GLY A 150 -31.52 -17.14 -24.39
C GLY A 150 -32.83 -17.47 -23.69
#